data_AF-A0A2G9ICS6-F1
#
_entry.id   AF-A0A2G9ICS6-F1
#
_cell.length_a   1.000
_cell.length_b   1.000
_cell.length_c   1.000
_cell.angle_alpha   90.00
_cell.angle_beta   90.00
_cell.angle_gamma   90.00
#
_symmetry.space_group_name_H-M   'P 1'
#
loop_
_entity.id
_entity.type
_entity.pdbx_description
1 polymer ?
#
loop_
_entity_poly.entity_id
_entity_poly.type
_entity_poly.pdbx_seq_one_letter_code
_entity_poly.pdbx_strand_id
1 'polypeptide(L)'
;MENKDLAKNYLDKIFESAIYFKKGNFPDMPLYNQKSIIDAFNAGRESVMDNIPELKWECSWKYYFAATPLGCYSTNSFDADMLFYNGTRIPAPIGNVESNFEYVKQAAIKDYKKRIKQALGL
;
A
#
# COMPACT_ATOMS: atom_id res chain seq x y z
N MET A 1 15.21 -3.10 -3.10
CA MET A 1 14.45 -4.30 -3.52
C MET A 1 14.65 -4.40 -5.00
N GLU A 2 15.11 -5.55 -5.52
CA GLU A 2 15.10 -5.78 -6.96
C GLU A 2 13.70 -5.49 -7.49
N ASN A 3 13.60 -4.83 -8.65
CA ASN A 3 12.35 -4.64 -9.39
C ASN A 3 11.83 -6.02 -9.82
N LYS A 4 11.21 -6.73 -8.88
CA LYS A 4 10.52 -7.98 -9.15
C LYS A 4 9.28 -7.61 -9.95
N ASP A 5 9.19 -8.10 -11.18
CA ASP A 5 7.97 -7.97 -11.98
C ASP A 5 6.84 -8.75 -11.28
N LEU A 6 6.07 -8.05 -10.44
CA LEU A 6 5.02 -8.64 -9.61
C LEU A 6 3.95 -9.30 -10.48
N ALA A 7 3.64 -8.73 -11.65
CA ALA A 7 2.66 -9.28 -12.56
C ALA A 7 3.14 -10.59 -13.17
N LYS A 8 4.42 -10.66 -13.57
CA LYS A 8 5.02 -11.89 -14.06
C LYS A 8 5.10 -12.98 -12.98
N ASN A 9 5.53 -12.65 -11.77
CA ASN A 9 5.55 -13.63 -10.66
C ASN A 9 4.16 -14.19 -10.35
N TYR A 10 3.14 -13.32 -10.42
CA TYR A 10 1.76 -13.75 -10.25
C TYR A 10 1.33 -14.68 -11.40
N LEU A 11 1.66 -14.33 -12.65
CA LEU A 11 1.37 -15.13 -13.83
C LEU A 11 1.99 -16.54 -13.73
N ASP A 12 3.28 -16.62 -13.37
CA ASP A 12 3.99 -17.88 -13.22
C ASP A 12 3.31 -18.79 -12.18
N LYS A 13 2.85 -18.21 -11.07
CA LYS A 13 2.15 -18.94 -10.00
C LYS A 13 0.79 -19.50 -10.44
N ILE A 14 0.02 -18.75 -11.24
CA ILE A 14 -1.30 -19.20 -11.70
C ILE A 14 -1.22 -20.15 -12.90
N PHE A 15 -0.10 -20.17 -13.61
CA PHE A 15 0.09 -21.02 -14.78
C PHE A 15 0.04 -22.51 -14.41
N GLU A 16 0.62 -22.87 -13.26
CA GLU A 16 0.55 -24.23 -12.71
C GLU A 16 -0.88 -24.69 -12.38
N SER A 17 -1.79 -23.75 -12.12
CA SER A 17 -3.20 -24.00 -11.79
C SER A 17 -4.16 -23.57 -12.91
N ALA A 18 -3.66 -23.43 -14.15
CA ALA A 18 -4.47 -22.89 -15.23
C ALA A 18 -5.69 -23.78 -15.53
N ILE A 19 -6.86 -23.14 -15.64
CA ILE A 19 -8.08 -23.80 -16.11
C ILE A 19 -8.03 -23.82 -17.63
N TYR A 20 -8.22 -24.99 -18.23
CA TYR A 20 -8.24 -25.17 -19.69
C TYR A 20 -9.67 -25.30 -20.21
N PHE A 21 -9.87 -24.94 -21.48
CA PHE A 21 -11.13 -25.25 -22.14
C PHE A 21 -11.37 -26.76 -22.20
N LYS A 22 -12.64 -27.17 -22.10
CA LYS A 22 -13.00 -28.57 -22.33
C LYS A 22 -12.66 -28.95 -23.77
N LYS A 23 -11.94 -30.06 -23.92
CA LYS A 23 -11.57 -30.63 -25.22
C LYS A 23 -12.83 -30.82 -26.09
N GLY A 24 -12.85 -30.17 -27.26
CA GLY A 24 -14.03 -30.07 -28.12
C GLY A 24 -13.89 -28.93 -29.12
N ASN A 25 -14.80 -27.95 -29.06
CA ASN A 25 -14.85 -26.83 -30.02
C ASN A 25 -13.72 -25.80 -29.85
N PHE A 26 -12.90 -25.91 -28.81
CA PHE A 26 -11.80 -25.00 -28.54
C PHE A 26 -10.46 -25.73 -28.54
N PRO A 27 -9.37 -25.07 -28.98
CA PRO A 27 -8.02 -25.61 -28.85
C PRO A 27 -7.65 -25.81 -27.37
N ASP A 28 -6.68 -26.69 -27.12
CA ASP A 28 -6.17 -26.99 -25.78
C ASP A 28 -5.34 -25.81 -25.25
N MET A 29 -6.04 -24.79 -24.77
CA MET A 29 -5.47 -23.54 -24.28
C MET A 29 -6.09 -23.13 -22.93
N PRO A 30 -5.36 -22.32 -22.13
CA PRO A 30 -5.92 -21.74 -20.91
C PRO A 30 -7.16 -20.88 -21.19
N LEU A 31 -8.08 -20.84 -20.22
CA LEU A 31 -9.30 -20.02 -20.23
C LEU A 31 -9.00 -18.51 -20.20
N TYR A 32 -7.74 -18.12 -20.04
CA TYR A 32 -7.29 -16.74 -19.99
C TYR A 32 -6.13 -16.48 -20.94
N ASN A 33 -6.05 -15.24 -21.41
CA ASN A 33 -4.87 -14.72 -22.08
C ASN A 33 -3.88 -14.17 -21.03
N GLN A 34 -2.61 -14.56 -21.12
CA GLN A 34 -1.55 -14.09 -20.21
C GLN A 34 -1.48 -12.56 -20.16
N LYS A 35 -1.60 -11.90 -21.33
CA LYS A 35 -1.60 -10.43 -21.40
C LYS A 35 -2.76 -9.82 -20.63
N SER A 36 -3.97 -10.40 -20.74
CA SER A 36 -5.14 -9.91 -20.01
C SER A 36 -4.98 -10.04 -18.50
N ILE A 37 -4.31 -11.09 -18.01
CA ILE A 37 -4.00 -11.23 -16.58
C ILE A 37 -3.01 -10.15 -16.12
N ILE A 38 -1.92 -9.95 -16.87
CA ILE A 38 -0.92 -8.92 -16.55
C ILE A 38 -1.56 -7.53 -16.52
N ASP A 39 -2.35 -7.20 -17.54
CA ASP A 39 -3.04 -5.91 -17.65
C ASP A 39 -4.03 -5.72 -16.47
N ALA A 40 -4.83 -6.75 -16.14
CA ALA A 40 -5.76 -6.70 -15.01
C ALA A 40 -5.05 -6.58 -13.65
N PHE A 41 -3.94 -7.29 -13.47
CA PHE A 41 -3.13 -7.23 -12.24
C PHE A 41 -2.52 -5.83 -12.04
N ASN A 42 -1.99 -5.23 -13.12
CA ASN A 42 -1.45 -3.88 -13.07
C ASN A 42 -2.53 -2.83 -12.83
N ALA A 43 -3.68 -2.93 -13.50
CA ALA A 43 -4.83 -2.06 -13.24
C ALA A 43 -5.29 -2.15 -11.78
N GLY A 44 -5.34 -3.38 -11.23
CA GLY A 44 -5.61 -3.61 -9.81
C GLY A 44 -4.62 -2.89 -8.89
N ARG A 45 -3.31 -3.04 -9.14
CA ARG A 45 -2.25 -2.36 -8.37
C ARG A 45 -2.37 -0.84 -8.44
N GLU A 46 -2.59 -0.28 -9.62
CA GLU A 46 -2.72 1.17 -9.80
C GLU A 46 -3.96 1.70 -9.08
N SER A 47 -5.09 0.99 -9.17
CA SER A 47 -6.35 1.40 -8.51
C SER A 47 -6.26 1.46 -6.98
N VAL A 48 -5.30 0.75 -6.35
CA VAL A 48 -5.07 0.84 -4.90
C VAL A 48 -4.70 2.27 -4.52
N MET A 49 -3.90 2.97 -5.33
CA MET A 49 -3.41 4.32 -5.01
C MET A 49 -4.53 5.36 -4.97
N ASP A 50 -5.57 5.18 -5.77
CA ASP A 50 -6.73 6.06 -5.84
C ASP A 50 -7.68 5.88 -4.64
N ASN A 51 -7.63 4.70 -3.99
CA ASN A 51 -8.57 4.28 -2.95
C ASN A 51 -7.92 4.13 -1.56
N ILE A 52 -6.73 4.69 -1.34
CA ILE A 52 -6.06 4.63 -0.03
C ILE A 52 -6.89 5.44 0.99
N PRO A 53 -7.48 4.81 2.02
CA PRO A 53 -8.26 5.51 3.02
C PRO A 53 -7.37 6.39 3.90
N GLU A 54 -7.99 7.37 4.56
CA GLU A 54 -7.34 8.12 5.62
C GLU A 54 -6.90 7.20 6.77
N LEU A 55 -5.85 7.62 7.48
CA LEU A 55 -5.38 6.91 8.66
C LEU A 55 -6.37 7.12 9.82
N LYS A 56 -6.79 6.01 10.43
CA LYS A 56 -7.61 6.04 11.64
C LYS A 56 -6.72 6.26 12.85
N TRP A 57 -6.84 7.43 13.46
CA TRP A 57 -6.05 7.82 14.62
C TRP A 57 -6.78 7.50 15.93
N GLU A 58 -6.07 6.85 16.83
CA GLU A 58 -6.47 6.60 18.20
C GLU A 58 -5.59 7.43 19.14
N CYS A 59 -6.13 7.79 20.30
CA CYS A 59 -5.40 8.51 21.34
C CYS A 59 -5.19 7.59 22.54
N SER A 60 -3.93 7.38 22.95
CA SER A 60 -3.60 6.68 24.19
C SER A 60 -2.79 7.61 25.08
N TRP A 61 -3.38 7.97 26.21
CA TRP A 61 -2.79 8.80 27.26
C TRP A 61 -2.22 10.12 26.74
N LYS A 62 -0.96 10.09 26.30
CA LYS A 62 -0.19 11.27 25.91
C LYS A 62 0.14 11.32 24.41
N TYR A 63 -0.16 10.30 23.61
CA TYR A 63 0.22 10.25 22.19
C TYR A 63 -0.91 9.72 21.30
N TYR A 64 -0.86 10.12 20.03
CA TYR A 64 -1.74 9.60 18.99
C TYR A 64 -1.03 8.51 18.19
N PHE A 65 -1.78 7.53 17.72
CA PHE A 65 -1.26 6.48 16.84
C PHE A 65 -2.28 6.02 15.80
N ALA A 66 -1.81 5.48 14.69
CA ALA A 66 -2.63 4.90 13.64
C ALA A 66 -2.01 3.59 13.16
N ALA A 67 -2.71 2.49 13.40
CA ALA A 67 -2.31 1.17 12.94
C ALA A 67 -2.69 0.97 11.46
N THR A 68 -1.77 0.40 10.68
CA THR A 68 -1.96 0.05 9.27
C THR A 68 -1.49 -1.39 9.03
N PRO A 69 -1.90 -2.04 7.93
CA PRO A 69 -1.35 -3.34 7.55
C PRO A 69 0.18 -3.37 7.36
N LEU A 70 0.83 -2.21 7.12
CA LEU A 70 2.28 -2.14 6.90
C LEU A 70 3.06 -1.81 8.19
N GLY A 71 2.39 -1.25 9.20
CA GLY A 71 3.03 -0.77 10.42
C GLY A 71 2.18 0.23 11.19
N CYS A 72 2.76 0.84 12.21
CA CYS A 72 2.09 1.80 13.08
C CYS A 72 2.74 3.18 12.96
N TYR A 73 1.90 4.20 12.73
CA TYR A 73 2.29 5.59 12.88
C TYR A 73 2.02 6.05 14.31
N SER A 74 2.91 6.85 14.89
CA SER A 74 2.70 7.43 16.21
C SER A 74 3.28 8.83 16.33
N THR A 75 2.77 9.62 17.27
CA THR A 75 3.28 10.95 17.58
C THR A 75 4.11 10.95 18.87
N ASN A 76 4.90 11.99 19.10
CA ASN A 76 5.40 12.29 20.45
C ASN A 76 4.26 12.80 21.34
N SER A 77 4.56 12.94 22.64
CA SER A 77 3.58 13.41 23.62
C SER A 77 3.36 14.91 23.63
N PHE A 78 2.13 15.31 23.98
CA PHE A 78 1.58 16.67 24.16
C PHE A 78 1.42 17.53 22.89
N ASP A 79 2.45 17.68 22.06
CA ASP A 79 2.40 18.66 20.94
C ASP A 79 2.26 18.01 19.56
N ALA A 80 2.37 16.68 19.47
CA ALA A 80 2.32 15.93 18.21
C ALA A 80 3.22 16.51 17.11
N ASP A 81 4.40 17.03 17.48
CA ASP A 81 5.36 17.67 16.56
C ASP A 81 6.21 16.66 15.79
N MET A 82 6.32 15.45 16.32
CA MET A 82 7.18 14.41 15.76
C MET A 82 6.31 13.25 15.33
N LEU A 83 6.54 12.82 14.09
CA LEU A 83 5.91 11.64 13.52
C LEU A 83 6.91 10.49 13.48
N PHE A 84 6.44 9.31 13.89
CA PHE A 84 7.21 8.07 13.91
C PHE A 84 6.47 7.01 13.10
N TYR A 85 7.24 6.12 12.47
CA TYR A 85 6.77 4.90 11.85
C TYR A 85 7.52 3.71 12.44
N ASN A 86 6.81 2.77 13.09
CA ASN A 86 7.40 1.64 13.81
C ASN A 86 8.55 2.08 14.75
N GLY A 87 8.36 3.18 15.48
CA GLY A 87 9.37 3.74 16.40
C GLY A 87 10.51 4.53 15.73
N THR A 88 10.61 4.54 14.41
CA THR A 88 11.61 5.33 13.68
C THR A 88 11.04 6.70 13.33
N ARG A 89 11.74 7.78 13.72
CA ARG A 89 11.33 9.14 13.37
C ARG A 89 11.33 9.31 11.86
N ILE A 90 10.22 9.82 11.31
CA ILE A 90 10.15 10.25 9.92
C ILE A 90 10.12 11.78 9.85
N PRO A 91 10.73 12.40 8.81
CA PRO A 91 10.70 13.85 8.66
C PRO A 91 9.25 14.34 8.53
N ALA A 92 8.80 15.14 9.50
CA ALA A 92 7.57 15.92 9.41
C ALA A 92 7.96 17.41 9.33
N PRO A 93 7.29 18.22 8.49
CA PRO A 93 7.51 19.67 8.50
C PRO A 93 7.11 20.23 9.87
N ILE A 94 8.00 21.01 10.48
CA ILE A 94 7.75 21.70 11.75
C ILE A 94 6.85 22.90 11.45
N GLY A 95 5.64 22.92 12.00
CA GLY A 95 4.69 24.05 11.94
C GLY A 95 4.33 24.55 13.35
N ASN A 96 3.78 25.76 13.46
CA ASN A 96 3.53 26.42 14.75
C ASN A 96 2.30 25.88 15.51
N VAL A 97 2.57 25.32 16.69
CA VAL A 97 1.90 25.23 18.01
C VAL A 97 0.39 24.96 18.15
N GLU A 98 -0.50 25.31 17.21
CA GLU A 98 -1.95 25.00 17.36
C GLU A 98 -2.51 24.11 16.24
N SER A 99 -1.74 23.86 15.17
CA SER A 99 -2.16 23.10 13.97
C SER A 99 -1.43 21.76 13.78
N ASN A 100 -0.56 21.37 14.71
CA ASN A 100 0.50 20.39 14.47
C ASN A 100 -0.01 18.97 14.20
N PHE A 101 -1.12 18.58 14.82
CA PHE A 101 -1.65 17.24 14.58
C PHE A 101 -2.18 17.05 13.16
N GLU A 102 -2.85 18.04 12.56
CA GLU A 102 -3.36 17.92 11.19
C GLU A 102 -2.21 17.86 10.16
N TYR A 103 -1.16 18.65 10.36
CA TYR A 103 0.07 18.54 9.56
C TYR A 103 0.72 17.15 9.70
N VAL A 104 0.71 16.58 10.90
CA VAL A 104 1.21 15.23 11.13
C VAL A 104 0.34 14.17 10.45
N LYS A 105 -1.00 14.30 10.45
CA LYS A 105 -1.87 13.40 9.68
C LYS A 105 -1.55 13.47 8.20
N GLN A 106 -1.35 14.67 7.64
CA GLN A 106 -0.98 14.87 6.24
C GLN A 106 0.40 14.28 5.90
N ALA A 107 1.39 14.47 6.77
CA ALA A 107 2.71 13.86 6.62
C ALA A 107 2.63 12.33 6.67
N ALA A 108 1.84 11.77 7.59
CA ALA A 108 1.66 10.34 7.75
C ALA A 108 0.95 9.71 6.54
N ILE A 109 -0.15 10.29 6.04
CA ILE A 109 -0.82 9.75 4.85
C ILE A 109 0.08 9.84 3.62
N LYS A 110 0.88 10.90 3.47
CA LYS A 110 1.84 11.02 2.35
C LYS A 110 2.93 9.95 2.41
N ASP A 111 3.50 9.72 3.59
CA ASP A 111 4.48 8.65 3.81
C ASP A 111 3.85 7.26 3.59
N TYR A 112 2.64 7.04 4.08
CA TYR A 112 1.91 5.78 3.92
C TYR A 112 1.64 5.47 2.44
N LYS A 113 1.16 6.45 1.67
CA LYS A 113 0.99 6.34 0.21
C LYS A 113 2.31 5.98 -0.48
N LYS A 114 3.43 6.59 -0.07
CA LYS A 114 4.76 6.28 -0.62
C LYS A 114 5.17 4.82 -0.30
N ARG A 115 4.90 4.34 0.91
CA ARG A 115 5.21 2.95 1.31
C ARG A 115 4.35 1.94 0.56
N ILE A 116 3.06 2.21 0.40
CA ILE A 116 2.19 1.37 -0.44
C ILE A 116 2.72 1.34 -1.86
N LYS A 117 3.04 2.49 -2.45
CA LYS A 117 3.58 2.58 -3.81
C LYS A 117 4.85 1.74 -3.97
N GLN A 118 5.78 1.82 -3.01
CA GLN A 118 6.98 0.99 -2.99
C GLN A 118 6.69 -0.51 -2.83
N ALA A 119 5.78 -0.89 -1.93
CA ALA A 119 5.38 -2.28 -1.73
C ALA A 119 4.68 -2.87 -2.96
N LEU A 120 3.96 -2.03 -3.69
CA LEU A 120 3.34 -2.36 -4.96
C LEU A 120 4.32 -2.30 -6.14
N GLY A 121 5.58 -1.87 -5.98
CA GLY A 121 6.54 -1.75 -7.10
C GLY A 121 6.11 -0.74 -8.17
N LEU A 122 5.49 0.37 -7.77
CA LEU A 122 5.01 1.45 -8.64
C LEU A 122 5.88 2.71 -8.54
#